data_AF-A0A812WJP2-F1
#
_entry.id   AF-A0A812WJP2-F1
#
_cell.length_a   1.000
_cell.length_b   1.000
_cell.length_c   1.000
_cell.angle_alpha   90.00
_cell.angle_beta   90.00
_cell.angle_gamma   90.00
#
_symmetry.space_group_name_H-M   'P 1'
#
loop_
_entity.id
_entity.type
_entity.pdbx_description
1 polymer ?
#
loop_
_entity_poly.entity_id
_entity_poly.type
_entity_poly.pdbx_seq_one_letter_code
_entity_poly.pdbx_strand_id
1 'polypeptide(L)'
;MAPICIHINLDRMGHFMESDEFYRNQFETKTSNGALDPENNTRKGWEHELFGGAYDDAKGFDRVKYGALNVMNDYRGVVKAKQYGDSYLVLKDVRLRCTFCSTDSGGMQHQRLGVLDKYGHVLLEYNDKELQGLVEVAMNATAPSEADPKPTPLTAAEGPHLLPRLLRGGTADSTWQEWVTVGFPDYAQDSGRFFFEVQLFKECRAPQIGLLSTNFEARSFREVFSS
;
A
#
# COMPACT_ATOMS: atom_id res chain seq x y z
N MET A 1 -8.31 5.55 4.46
CA MET A 1 -8.43 5.70 2.99
C MET A 1 -8.04 4.41 2.27
N ALA A 2 -8.54 4.17 1.05
CA ALA A 2 -8.17 3.00 0.24
C ALA A 2 -6.65 2.97 -0.06
N PRO A 3 -5.94 1.87 0.25
CA PRO A 3 -4.49 1.77 0.01
C PRO A 3 -4.13 1.87 -1.47
N ILE A 4 -3.01 2.52 -1.79
CA ILE A 4 -2.39 2.44 -3.13
C ILE A 4 -1.26 1.42 -3.02
N CYS A 5 -1.33 0.39 -3.85
CA CYS A 5 -0.41 -0.74 -3.76
C CYS A 5 0.36 -0.97 -5.07
N ILE A 6 1.61 -1.42 -4.97
CA ILE A 6 2.34 -2.01 -6.10
C ILE A 6 2.51 -3.50 -5.80
N HIS A 7 1.90 -4.36 -6.62
CA HIS A 7 2.13 -5.81 -6.54
C HIS A 7 3.53 -6.16 -7.01
N ILE A 8 4.24 -6.96 -6.23
CA ILE A 8 5.63 -7.35 -6.45
C ILE A 8 5.80 -8.85 -6.26
N ASN A 9 6.60 -9.46 -7.13
CA ASN A 9 7.10 -10.81 -6.93
C ASN A 9 8.47 -10.71 -6.27
N LEU A 10 8.59 -11.15 -5.02
CA LEU A 10 9.82 -11.00 -4.25
C LEU A 10 10.98 -11.83 -4.81
N ASP A 11 10.72 -13.00 -5.40
CA ASP A 11 11.79 -13.79 -6.04
C ASP A 11 12.43 -13.03 -7.21
N ARG A 12 11.64 -12.24 -7.93
CA ARG A 12 12.09 -11.46 -9.08
C ARG A 12 12.65 -10.10 -8.69
N MET A 13 12.01 -9.40 -7.76
CA MET A 13 12.29 -8.00 -7.42
C MET A 13 13.07 -7.81 -6.13
N GLY A 14 13.09 -8.81 -5.25
CA GLY A 14 13.63 -8.73 -3.89
C GLY A 14 15.06 -8.22 -3.86
N HIS A 15 15.94 -8.82 -4.67
CA HIS A 15 17.36 -8.47 -4.71
C HIS A 15 17.64 -7.01 -5.10
N PHE A 16 16.76 -6.35 -5.87
CA PHE A 16 16.92 -4.92 -6.16
C PHE A 16 16.68 -4.07 -4.90
N MET A 17 15.76 -4.48 -4.04
CA MET A 17 15.35 -3.73 -2.85
C MET A 17 16.25 -3.99 -1.64
N GLU A 18 17.18 -4.95 -1.72
CA GLU A 18 18.10 -5.25 -0.62
C GLU A 18 19.05 -4.08 -0.30
N SER A 19 19.45 -3.33 -1.33
CA SER A 19 20.39 -2.22 -1.21
C SER A 19 19.89 -0.91 -1.82
N ASP A 20 18.80 -0.93 -2.57
CA ASP A 20 18.23 0.25 -3.20
C ASP A 20 17.12 0.83 -2.34
N GLU A 21 17.28 2.11 -1.99
CA GLU A 21 16.28 2.86 -1.23
C GLU A 21 15.06 3.23 -2.08
N PHE A 22 15.16 3.08 -3.42
CA PHE A 22 14.11 3.44 -4.36
C PHE A 22 13.53 2.20 -5.05
N TYR A 23 12.20 2.14 -5.12
CA TYR A 23 11.53 1.19 -5.99
C TYR A 23 11.78 1.51 -7.47
N ARG A 24 12.36 0.54 -8.19
CA ARG A 24 12.75 0.63 -9.60
C ARG A 24 11.70 0.04 -10.52
N ASN A 25 11.41 0.71 -11.63
CA ASN A 25 10.48 0.19 -12.64
C ASN A 25 11.19 -0.70 -13.68
N GLN A 26 10.42 -1.28 -14.63
CA GLN A 26 10.97 -2.21 -15.62
C GLN A 26 12.00 -1.59 -16.58
N PHE A 27 12.05 -0.26 -16.72
CA PHE A 27 13.08 0.42 -17.52
C PHE A 27 14.44 0.41 -16.81
N GLU A 28 14.44 0.38 -15.49
CA GLU A 28 15.63 0.37 -14.65
C GLU A 28 16.08 -1.07 -14.36
N THR A 29 15.13 -1.97 -14.04
CA THR A 29 15.44 -3.36 -13.66
C THR A 29 15.57 -4.32 -14.84
N LYS A 30 14.99 -3.98 -16.00
CA LYS A 30 14.81 -4.89 -17.15
C LYS A 30 14.05 -6.16 -16.80
N THR A 31 13.17 -6.10 -15.79
CA THR A 31 12.32 -7.22 -15.35
C THR A 31 10.87 -6.76 -15.21
N SER A 32 9.92 -7.66 -15.51
CA SER A 32 8.48 -7.42 -15.32
C SER A 32 7.73 -8.73 -15.37
N ASN A 33 6.67 -8.87 -14.57
CA ASN A 33 5.70 -9.97 -14.68
C ASN A 33 4.53 -9.64 -15.61
N GLY A 34 4.52 -8.45 -16.21
CA GLY A 34 3.59 -8.05 -17.27
C GLY A 34 4.27 -8.04 -18.64
N ALA A 35 3.86 -7.10 -19.49
CA ALA A 35 4.49 -6.89 -20.78
C ALA A 35 5.95 -6.43 -20.63
N LEU A 36 6.86 -7.17 -21.26
CA LEU A 36 8.28 -6.89 -21.32
C LEU A 36 8.80 -7.30 -22.70
N ASP A 37 9.29 -6.31 -23.45
CA ASP A 37 10.03 -6.52 -24.69
C ASP A 37 11.44 -5.93 -24.54
N PRO A 38 12.44 -6.39 -25.32
CA PRO A 38 13.84 -5.99 -25.13
C PRO A 38 14.07 -4.48 -25.08
N GLU A 39 13.28 -3.72 -25.84
CA GLU A 39 13.41 -2.26 -25.97
C GLU A 39 12.33 -1.49 -25.20
N ASN A 40 11.46 -2.20 -24.46
CA ASN A 40 10.26 -1.67 -23.81
C ASN A 40 9.33 -0.89 -24.75
N ASN A 41 9.32 -1.19 -26.05
CA ASN A 41 8.49 -0.52 -27.06
C ASN A 41 6.99 -0.59 -26.73
N THR A 42 6.50 -1.72 -26.22
CA THR A 42 5.09 -1.84 -25.82
C THR A 42 4.76 -0.88 -24.68
N ARG A 43 5.63 -0.83 -23.65
CA ARG A 43 5.42 0.06 -22.50
C ARG A 43 5.57 1.54 -22.89
N LYS A 44 6.55 1.88 -23.73
CA LYS A 44 6.73 3.23 -24.28
C LYS A 44 5.50 3.68 -25.06
N GLY A 45 4.97 2.82 -25.93
CA GLY A 45 3.74 3.10 -26.68
C GLY A 45 2.55 3.35 -25.77
N TRP A 46 2.33 2.51 -24.75
CA TRP A 46 1.26 2.76 -23.77
C TRP A 46 1.47 4.07 -23.01
N GLU A 47 2.68 4.37 -22.55
CA GLU A 47 2.95 5.64 -21.85
C GLU A 47 2.76 6.86 -22.75
N HIS A 48 3.14 6.76 -24.03
CA HIS A 48 2.88 7.81 -25.02
C HIS A 48 1.38 8.08 -25.17
N GLU A 49 0.58 7.04 -25.41
CA GLU A 49 -0.87 7.15 -25.59
C GLU A 49 -1.58 7.64 -24.32
N LEU A 50 -1.15 7.18 -23.15
CA LEU A 50 -1.74 7.52 -21.86
C LEU A 50 -1.42 8.96 -21.42
N PHE A 51 -0.21 9.44 -21.69
CA PHE A 51 0.30 10.71 -21.15
C PHE A 51 0.65 11.73 -22.23
N GLY A 52 0.23 11.52 -23.48
CA GLY A 52 0.44 12.45 -24.58
C GLY A 52 1.93 12.74 -24.84
N GLY A 53 2.77 11.71 -24.71
CA GLY A 53 4.22 11.82 -24.94
C GLY A 53 5.03 12.48 -23.80
N ALA A 54 4.43 12.79 -22.66
CA ALA A 54 5.13 13.46 -21.54
C ALA A 54 6.35 12.69 -20.99
N TYR A 55 6.44 11.38 -21.26
CA TYR A 55 7.53 10.50 -20.81
C TYR A 55 8.41 9.97 -21.95
N ASP A 56 8.26 10.45 -23.19
CA ASP A 56 8.97 9.88 -24.34
C ASP A 56 10.48 9.98 -24.18
N ASP A 57 10.96 11.15 -23.74
CA ASP A 57 12.37 11.44 -23.48
C ASP A 57 12.78 11.22 -22.00
N ALA A 58 11.87 10.73 -21.17
CA ALA A 58 12.14 10.55 -19.74
C ALA A 58 13.10 9.37 -19.49
N LYS A 59 14.05 9.59 -18.57
CA LYS A 59 14.92 8.52 -18.05
C LYS A 59 14.09 7.51 -17.27
N GLY A 60 14.54 6.25 -17.23
CA GLY A 60 13.82 5.17 -16.53
C GLY A 60 13.33 5.56 -15.14
N PHE A 61 14.17 6.21 -14.33
CA PHE A 61 13.82 6.71 -13.00
C PHE A 61 12.61 7.66 -12.97
N ASP A 62 12.51 8.54 -13.96
CA ASP A 62 11.46 9.56 -14.08
C ASP A 62 10.19 9.00 -14.75
N ARG A 63 10.23 7.78 -15.30
CA ARG A 63 9.07 7.12 -15.92
C ARG A 63 8.08 6.60 -14.89
N VAL A 64 6.91 6.28 -15.41
CA VAL A 64 5.72 5.87 -14.65
C VAL A 64 6.00 4.60 -13.85
N LYS A 65 5.49 4.59 -12.60
CA LYS A 65 5.50 3.43 -11.71
C LYS A 65 4.06 2.96 -11.58
N TYR A 66 3.78 1.75 -12.05
CA TYR A 66 2.42 1.23 -12.13
C TYR A 66 2.05 0.51 -10.84
N GLY A 67 0.87 0.84 -10.32
CA GLY A 67 0.27 0.22 -9.15
C GLY A 67 -1.25 0.15 -9.31
N ALA A 68 -1.93 -0.21 -8.24
CA ALA A 68 -3.37 -0.32 -8.20
C ALA A 68 -3.94 0.30 -6.92
N LEU A 69 -5.11 0.92 -7.03
CA LEU A 69 -5.88 1.37 -5.88
C LEU A 69 -6.65 0.17 -5.30
N ASN A 70 -6.32 -0.25 -4.08
CA ASN A 70 -7.02 -1.33 -3.37
C ASN A 70 -8.34 -0.80 -2.79
N VAL A 71 -9.30 -0.51 -3.68
CA VAL A 71 -10.62 0.05 -3.31
C VAL A 71 -11.43 -0.85 -2.38
N MET A 72 -11.20 -2.16 -2.42
CA MET A 72 -11.87 -3.13 -1.56
C MET A 72 -11.16 -3.33 -0.21
N ASN A 73 -9.99 -2.71 -0.02
CA ASN A 73 -9.14 -2.90 1.15
C ASN A 73 -8.91 -4.40 1.49
N ASP A 74 -8.77 -5.24 0.46
CA ASP A 74 -8.53 -6.68 0.65
C ASP A 74 -7.10 -6.88 1.15
N TYR A 75 -6.93 -7.73 2.17
CA TYR A 75 -5.63 -8.02 2.76
C TYR A 75 -4.63 -8.65 1.77
N ARG A 76 -5.12 -9.21 0.67
CA ARG A 76 -4.32 -9.77 -0.43
C ARG A 76 -3.94 -8.72 -1.48
N GLY A 77 -4.29 -7.46 -1.28
CA GLY A 77 -4.13 -6.39 -2.25
C GLY A 77 -5.21 -6.44 -3.34
N VAL A 78 -4.87 -6.01 -4.56
CA VAL A 78 -5.79 -6.09 -5.71
C VAL A 78 -5.65 -7.47 -6.34
N VAL A 79 -6.61 -8.36 -6.08
CA VAL A 79 -6.56 -9.76 -6.52
C VAL A 79 -6.34 -9.92 -8.03
N LYS A 80 -6.87 -9.01 -8.86
CA LYS A 80 -6.66 -8.99 -10.31
C LYS A 80 -5.22 -8.63 -10.72
N ALA A 81 -4.46 -8.00 -9.84
CA ALA A 81 -3.05 -7.66 -10.01
C ALA A 81 -2.09 -8.77 -9.53
N LYS A 82 -2.61 -9.93 -9.07
CA LYS A 82 -1.80 -11.05 -8.56
C LYS A 82 -0.75 -11.55 -9.56
N GLN A 83 -0.98 -11.40 -10.87
CA GLN A 83 0.01 -11.75 -11.88
C GLN A 83 1.33 -10.99 -11.71
N TYR A 84 1.28 -9.77 -11.19
CA TYR A 84 2.47 -8.96 -10.95
C TYR A 84 3.25 -9.40 -9.70
N GLY A 85 2.58 -10.12 -8.81
CA GLY A 85 3.17 -10.74 -7.63
C GLY A 85 2.14 -11.06 -6.54
N ASP A 86 2.52 -11.99 -5.66
CA ASP A 86 1.75 -12.42 -4.49
C ASP A 86 1.98 -11.56 -3.25
N SER A 87 2.99 -10.69 -3.30
CA SER A 87 3.28 -9.65 -2.31
C SER A 87 2.94 -8.28 -2.88
N TYR A 88 2.78 -7.27 -2.02
CA TYR A 88 2.59 -5.89 -2.47
C TYR A 88 3.16 -4.88 -1.48
N LEU A 89 3.62 -3.74 -2.02
CA LEU A 89 4.02 -2.57 -1.25
C LEU A 89 2.82 -1.66 -1.07
N VAL A 90 2.58 -1.14 0.14
CA VAL A 90 1.59 -0.09 0.39
C VAL A 90 2.29 1.26 0.33
N LEU A 91 1.95 2.06 -0.68
CA LEU A 91 2.55 3.38 -0.87
C LEU A 91 1.94 4.41 0.07
N LYS A 92 2.81 5.27 0.61
CA LYS A 92 2.47 6.38 1.51
C LYS A 92 2.71 7.70 0.77
N ASP A 93 1.84 8.69 0.97
CA ASP A 93 2.05 10.06 0.50
C ASP A 93 2.27 10.19 -1.02
N VAL A 94 1.58 9.35 -1.79
CA VAL A 94 1.67 9.32 -3.26
C VAL A 94 0.41 9.80 -3.95
N ARG A 95 -0.71 9.94 -3.22
CA ARG A 95 -2.05 10.03 -3.81
C ARG A 95 -2.22 11.23 -4.73
N LEU A 96 -1.68 12.39 -4.33
CA LEU A 96 -1.68 13.62 -5.13
C LEU A 96 -0.76 13.55 -6.36
N ARG A 97 0.12 12.56 -6.44
CA ARG A 97 1.03 12.31 -7.57
C ARG A 97 0.54 11.19 -8.49
N CYS A 98 -0.64 10.64 -8.23
CA CYS A 98 -1.19 9.52 -9.00
C CYS A 98 -2.17 9.97 -10.07
N THR A 99 -2.13 9.25 -11.19
CA THR A 99 -3.18 9.23 -12.21
C THR A 99 -3.83 7.85 -12.19
N PHE A 100 -5.15 7.81 -12.38
CA PHE A 100 -5.97 6.64 -12.10
C PHE A 100 -6.88 6.30 -13.29
N CYS A 101 -7.26 5.03 -13.37
CA CYS A 101 -8.29 4.50 -14.27
C CYS A 101 -9.02 3.35 -13.58
N SER A 102 -10.22 3.01 -14.06
CA SER A 102 -11.08 1.98 -13.42
C SER A 102 -10.59 0.54 -13.64
N THR A 103 -9.80 0.32 -14.71
CA THR A 103 -9.32 -1.01 -15.12
C THR A 103 -7.81 -1.00 -15.40
N ASP A 104 -7.27 -2.11 -15.90
CA ASP A 104 -5.91 -2.17 -16.42
C ASP A 104 -5.67 -1.07 -17.46
N SER A 105 -4.55 -0.37 -17.34
CA SER A 105 -4.20 0.78 -18.18
C SER A 105 -3.53 0.37 -19.50
N GLY A 106 -3.21 -0.91 -19.70
CA GLY A 106 -2.57 -1.40 -20.92
C GLY A 106 -3.47 -1.18 -22.14
N GLY A 107 -2.97 -0.43 -23.13
CA GLY A 107 -3.71 -0.10 -24.35
C GLY A 107 -4.94 0.80 -24.12
N MET A 108 -5.04 1.46 -22.97
CA MET A 108 -6.12 2.39 -22.67
C MET A 108 -5.88 3.76 -23.31
N GLN A 109 -6.95 4.46 -23.67
CA GLN A 109 -6.91 5.83 -24.16
C GLN A 109 -6.78 6.84 -23.01
N HIS A 110 -6.01 7.90 -23.19
CA HIS A 110 -5.75 8.90 -22.14
C HIS A 110 -7.00 9.56 -21.54
N GLN A 111 -8.12 9.68 -22.28
CA GLN A 111 -9.35 10.31 -21.79
C GLN A 111 -9.98 9.57 -20.61
N ARG A 112 -9.65 8.28 -20.44
CA ARG A 112 -10.13 7.45 -19.32
C ARG A 112 -9.30 7.63 -18.06
N LEU A 113 -8.19 8.36 -18.14
CA LEU A 113 -7.38 8.71 -16.98
C LEU A 113 -8.01 9.87 -16.20
N GLY A 114 -7.99 9.76 -14.88
CA GLY A 114 -8.38 10.82 -13.96
C GLY A 114 -7.30 11.07 -12.91
N VAL A 115 -7.16 12.33 -12.50
CA VAL A 115 -6.44 12.69 -11.27
C VAL A 115 -7.43 12.82 -10.11
N LEU A 116 -6.95 12.85 -8.88
CA LEU A 116 -7.81 12.89 -7.69
C LEU A 116 -8.88 13.99 -7.76
N ASP A 117 -8.48 15.20 -8.18
CA ASP A 117 -9.38 16.37 -8.27
C ASP A 117 -10.38 16.29 -9.43
N LYS A 118 -10.15 15.37 -10.38
CA LYS A 118 -10.93 15.17 -11.61
C LYS A 118 -11.20 13.68 -11.82
N TYR A 119 -11.70 13.02 -10.77
CA TYR A 119 -11.90 11.56 -10.74
C TYR A 119 -13.33 11.12 -11.14
N GLY A 120 -14.24 12.08 -11.36
CA GLY A 120 -15.67 11.81 -11.55
C GLY A 120 -15.98 10.86 -12.70
N HIS A 121 -15.32 11.00 -13.85
CA HIS A 121 -15.54 10.11 -15.00
C HIS A 121 -15.01 8.70 -14.75
N VAL A 122 -13.94 8.55 -13.95
CA VAL A 122 -13.45 7.22 -13.55
C VAL A 122 -14.48 6.51 -12.67
N LEU A 123 -15.13 7.23 -11.74
CA LEU A 123 -16.21 6.67 -10.91
C LEU A 123 -17.43 6.23 -11.73
N LEU A 124 -17.75 6.94 -12.82
CA LEU A 124 -18.87 6.58 -13.70
C LEU A 124 -18.67 5.25 -14.43
N GLU A 125 -17.44 4.74 -14.48
CA GLU A 125 -17.15 3.43 -15.09
C GLU A 125 -17.40 2.25 -14.14
N TYR A 126 -17.68 2.51 -12.85
CA TYR A 126 -18.02 1.49 -11.87
C TYR A 126 -19.51 1.17 -11.96
N ASN A 127 -19.86 -0.11 -11.86
CA ASN A 127 -21.26 -0.52 -11.76
C ASN A 127 -21.79 -0.39 -10.33
N ASP A 128 -23.12 -0.44 -10.16
CA ASP A 128 -23.80 -0.26 -8.87
C ASP A 128 -23.27 -1.21 -7.78
N LYS A 129 -22.94 -2.47 -8.12
CA LYS A 129 -22.42 -3.43 -7.13
C LYS A 129 -21.01 -3.07 -6.67
N GLU A 130 -20.17 -2.57 -7.58
CA GLU A 130 -18.82 -2.11 -7.24
C GLU A 130 -18.87 -0.86 -6.36
N LEU A 131 -19.77 0.08 -6.68
CA LEU A 131 -19.99 1.29 -5.88
C LEU A 131 -20.53 0.95 -4.49
N GLN A 132 -21.51 0.04 -4.39
CA GLN A 132 -22.03 -0.45 -3.10
C GLN A 132 -20.92 -1.09 -2.27
N GLY A 133 -20.12 -1.97 -2.85
CA GLY A 133 -18.98 -2.60 -2.16
C GLY A 133 -17.93 -1.58 -1.69
N LEU A 134 -17.63 -0.57 -2.51
CA LEU A 134 -16.72 0.51 -2.14
C LEU A 134 -17.26 1.31 -0.94
N VAL A 135 -18.56 1.66 -0.94
CA VAL A 135 -19.20 2.36 0.16
C VAL A 135 -19.21 1.51 1.43
N GLU A 136 -19.56 0.23 1.35
CA GLU A 136 -19.53 -0.69 2.50
C GLU A 136 -18.15 -0.76 3.14
N VAL A 137 -17.09 -0.93 2.33
CA VAL A 137 -15.71 -0.96 2.82
C VAL A 137 -15.33 0.38 3.47
N ALA A 138 -15.69 1.50 2.84
CA ALA A 138 -15.39 2.82 3.38
C ALA A 138 -16.09 3.08 4.72
N MET A 139 -17.37 2.69 4.86
CA MET A 139 -18.15 2.87 6.08
C MET A 139 -17.70 1.92 7.19
N ASN A 140 -17.34 0.67 6.87
CA ASN A 140 -16.79 -0.27 7.83
C ASN A 140 -15.41 0.15 8.35
N ALA A 141 -14.60 0.83 7.52
CA ALA A 141 -13.34 1.42 7.97
C ALA A 141 -13.52 2.59 8.97
N THR A 142 -14.72 3.16 9.06
CA THR A 142 -15.06 4.26 9.98
C THR A 142 -15.86 3.83 11.21
N ALA A 143 -16.36 2.59 11.26
CA ALA A 143 -17.12 2.09 12.41
C ALA A 143 -16.19 1.78 13.60
N PRO A 144 -16.48 2.27 14.82
CA PRO A 144 -15.81 1.81 16.03
C PRO A 144 -16.05 0.30 16.18
N SER A 145 -14.98 -0.46 16.43
CA SER A 145 -15.08 -1.89 16.72
C SER A 145 -15.85 -2.09 18.03
N GLU A 146 -17.15 -2.41 17.94
CA GLU A 146 -17.89 -2.91 19.09
C GLU A 146 -17.48 -4.36 19.36
N ALA A 147 -17.01 -4.58 20.60
CA ALA A 147 -16.59 -5.84 21.19
C ALA A 147 -15.23 -6.41 20.73
N ASP A 148 -14.15 -5.90 21.34
CA ASP A 148 -12.96 -6.72 21.51
C ASP A 148 -13.27 -7.87 22.51
N PRO A 149 -12.98 -9.14 22.16
CA PRO A 149 -12.98 -10.20 23.15
C PRO A 149 -11.95 -9.87 24.23
N LYS A 150 -12.33 -10.04 25.50
CA LYS A 150 -11.39 -9.88 26.62
C LYS A 150 -10.17 -10.76 26.37
N PRO A 151 -8.94 -10.22 26.43
CA PRO A 151 -7.75 -11.01 26.19
C PRO A 151 -7.70 -12.18 27.17
N THR A 152 -7.44 -13.37 26.65
CA THR A 152 -7.12 -14.54 27.46
C THR A 152 -5.83 -14.23 28.22
N PRO A 153 -5.78 -14.39 29.56
CA PRO A 153 -4.56 -14.14 30.31
C PRO A 153 -3.46 -15.08 29.82
N LEU A 154 -2.36 -14.51 29.32
CA LEU A 154 -1.12 -15.25 29.10
C LEU A 154 -0.65 -15.77 30.46
N THR A 155 -0.38 -17.08 30.54
CA THR A 155 0.09 -17.70 31.79
C THR A 155 1.53 -17.26 32.09
N ALA A 156 1.80 -17.00 33.37
CA ALA A 156 2.98 -16.30 33.88
C ALA A 156 4.28 -17.13 33.81
N ALA A 157 4.77 -17.46 32.62
CA ALA A 157 5.99 -18.24 32.45
C ALA A 157 7.18 -17.52 31.78
N GLU A 158 7.06 -16.28 31.27
CA GLU A 158 8.12 -15.70 30.44
C GLU A 158 8.40 -14.20 30.70
N GLY A 159 9.20 -13.87 31.71
CA GLY A 159 9.86 -12.54 31.84
C GLY A 159 8.94 -11.29 31.87
N PRO A 160 9.52 -10.07 31.92
CA PRO A 160 8.75 -8.84 31.82
C PRO A 160 8.29 -8.65 30.36
N HIS A 161 7.11 -9.15 30.01
CA HIS A 161 6.49 -8.81 28.73
C HIS A 161 6.18 -7.31 28.70
N LEU A 162 6.89 -6.58 27.83
CA LEU A 162 6.56 -5.20 27.51
C LEU A 162 5.16 -5.17 26.87
N LEU A 163 4.32 -4.20 27.27
CA LEU A 163 2.99 -4.04 26.69
C LEU A 163 3.09 -3.30 25.35
N PRO A 164 2.28 -3.67 24.34
CA PRO A 164 2.24 -2.91 23.10
C PRO A 164 1.70 -1.50 23.36
N ARG A 165 2.25 -0.52 22.65
CA ARG A 165 1.89 0.90 22.74
C ARG A 165 1.27 1.37 21.43
N LEU A 166 0.35 2.33 21.52
CA LEU A 166 -0.20 3.03 20.36
C LEU A 166 0.88 3.89 19.72
N LEU A 167 1.13 3.66 18.43
CA LEU A 167 2.13 4.38 17.64
C LEU A 167 1.44 5.15 16.51
N ARG A 168 1.89 6.38 16.29
CA ARG A 168 1.36 7.28 15.27
C ARG A 168 2.46 7.76 14.34
N GLY A 169 2.23 7.70 13.04
CA GLY A 169 3.12 8.22 12.01
C GLY A 169 2.46 9.37 11.26
N GLY A 170 3.22 10.43 11.00
CA GLY A 170 2.75 11.55 10.16
C GLY A 170 2.39 11.08 8.75
N THR A 171 1.52 11.85 8.08
CA THR A 171 1.18 11.68 6.67
C THR A 171 1.37 13.03 5.97
N ALA A 172 1.89 13.03 4.76
CA ALA A 172 1.88 14.20 3.89
C ALA A 172 0.59 14.29 3.06
N ASP A 173 -0.20 13.21 2.99
CA ASP A 173 -1.57 13.28 2.48
C ASP A 173 -2.36 14.35 3.24
N SER A 174 -3.02 15.28 2.52
CA SER A 174 -3.75 16.43 3.07
C SER A 174 -5.02 16.06 3.86
N THR A 175 -5.31 14.77 3.99
CA THR A 175 -6.30 14.28 4.94
C THR A 175 -5.67 14.27 6.31
N TRP A 176 -6.28 14.91 7.30
CA TRP A 176 -5.87 14.98 8.71
C TRP A 176 -5.78 13.61 9.44
N GLN A 177 -5.48 12.53 8.74
CA GLN A 177 -5.42 11.15 9.22
C GLN A 177 -3.96 10.76 9.47
N GLU A 178 -3.59 10.57 10.73
CA GLU A 178 -2.30 9.94 11.07
C GLU A 178 -2.36 8.44 10.77
N TRP A 179 -1.21 7.84 10.45
CA TRP A 179 -1.07 6.39 10.47
C TRP A 179 -1.13 5.91 11.92
N VAL A 180 -1.99 4.95 12.22
CA VAL A 180 -2.14 4.40 13.58
C VAL A 180 -1.82 2.92 13.58
N THR A 181 -1.01 2.47 14.53
CA THR A 181 -0.70 1.06 14.75
C THR A 181 -0.41 0.79 16.23
N VAL A 182 -0.19 -0.47 16.59
CA VAL A 182 0.27 -0.88 17.92
C VAL A 182 1.57 -1.65 17.78
N GLY A 183 2.55 -1.40 18.65
CA GLY A 183 3.86 -2.04 18.55
C GLY A 183 4.66 -1.95 19.84
N PHE A 184 5.90 -2.44 19.80
CA PHE A 184 6.82 -2.50 20.94
C PHE A 184 8.01 -1.57 20.69
N PRO A 185 7.86 -0.24 20.86
CA PRO A 185 8.94 0.71 20.57
C PRO A 185 10.19 0.46 21.43
N ASP A 186 10.03 -0.15 22.60
CA ASP A 186 11.13 -0.51 23.50
C ASP A 186 12.01 -1.65 22.94
N TYR A 187 11.58 -2.32 21.86
CA TYR A 187 12.39 -3.27 21.09
C TYR A 187 13.08 -2.64 19.88
N ALA A 188 13.02 -1.32 19.69
CA ALA A 188 13.72 -0.64 18.60
C ALA A 188 15.22 -1.00 18.60
N GLN A 189 15.76 -1.24 17.41
CA GLN A 189 17.16 -1.58 17.20
C GLN A 189 17.76 -0.60 16.19
N ASP A 190 18.93 -0.05 16.51
CA ASP A 190 19.58 0.95 15.64
C ASP A 190 20.32 0.31 14.46
N SER A 191 20.92 -0.87 14.64
CA SER A 191 21.63 -1.60 13.59
C SER A 191 21.81 -3.08 13.94
N GLY A 192 21.91 -3.95 12.92
CA GLY A 192 22.15 -5.39 13.11
C GLY A 192 21.27 -6.26 12.22
N ARG A 193 21.30 -7.58 12.47
CA ARG A 193 20.39 -8.55 11.86
C ARG A 193 19.50 -9.12 12.95
N PHE A 194 18.20 -8.99 12.76
CA PHE A 194 17.19 -9.37 13.74
C PHE A 194 16.17 -10.30 13.11
N PHE A 195 15.60 -11.15 13.94
CA PHE A 195 14.55 -12.08 13.55
C PHE A 195 13.44 -12.01 14.60
N PHE A 196 12.20 -12.15 14.16
CA PHE A 196 11.05 -12.27 15.03
C PHE A 196 10.15 -13.39 14.51
N GLU A 197 9.48 -14.07 15.42
CA GLU A 197 8.49 -15.09 15.10
C GLU A 197 7.10 -14.58 15.44
N VAL A 198 6.11 -15.02 14.65
CA VAL A 198 4.71 -14.67 14.87
C VAL A 198 3.90 -15.95 14.84
N GLN A 199 3.21 -16.22 15.95
CA GLN A 199 2.19 -17.25 15.99
C GLN A 199 0.82 -16.64 15.71
N LEU A 200 0.17 -17.12 14.65
CA LEU A 200 -1.20 -16.72 14.30
C LEU A 200 -2.21 -17.77 14.77
N PHE A 201 -3.21 -17.33 15.54
CA PHE A 201 -4.32 -18.18 15.96
C PHE A 201 -5.41 -18.21 14.87
N LYS A 202 -6.24 -19.26 14.88
CA LYS A 202 -7.23 -19.53 13.82
C LYS A 202 -8.28 -18.42 13.68
N GLU A 203 -8.53 -17.71 14.76
CA GLU A 203 -9.49 -16.60 14.88
C GLU A 203 -8.91 -15.27 14.38
N CYS A 204 -7.60 -15.23 14.13
CA CYS A 204 -6.91 -14.05 13.62
C CYS A 204 -7.34 -13.83 12.17
N ARG A 205 -8.08 -12.74 11.90
CA ARG A 205 -8.67 -12.46 10.58
C ARG A 205 -7.58 -12.12 9.55
N ALA A 206 -7.15 -10.87 9.50
CA ALA A 206 -6.16 -10.37 8.55
C ALA A 206 -5.08 -9.60 9.31
N PRO A 207 -4.21 -10.29 10.07
CA PRO A 207 -3.17 -9.65 10.86
C PRO A 207 -2.17 -8.94 9.94
N GLN A 208 -1.79 -7.72 10.31
CA GLN A 208 -0.68 -6.98 9.71
C GLN A 208 0.43 -6.89 10.74
N ILE A 209 1.60 -7.45 10.41
CA ILE A 209 2.75 -7.49 11.30
C ILE A 209 3.97 -7.06 10.49
N GLY A 210 4.89 -6.34 11.13
CA GLY A 210 6.12 -5.92 10.50
C GLY A 210 6.95 -5.05 11.41
N LEU A 211 7.90 -4.36 10.78
CA LEU A 211 8.78 -3.40 11.43
C LEU A 211 8.31 -1.98 11.10
N LEU A 212 8.59 -1.06 12.00
CA LEU A 212 8.25 0.36 11.84
C LEU A 212 9.55 1.16 11.85
N SER A 213 9.60 2.22 11.04
CA SER A 213 10.70 3.18 11.11
C SER A 213 10.55 4.08 12.34
N THR A 214 11.61 4.84 12.64
CA THR A 214 11.65 5.84 13.71
C THR A 214 10.67 7.01 13.52
N ASN A 215 9.99 7.09 12.37
CA ASN A 215 8.97 8.12 12.12
C ASN A 215 7.64 7.83 12.86
N PHE A 216 7.49 6.66 13.48
CA PHE A 216 6.34 6.32 14.30
C PHE A 216 6.64 6.60 15.77
N GLU A 217 5.87 7.53 16.36
CA GLU A 217 6.05 7.96 17.75
C GLU A 217 4.94 7.41 18.65
N ALA A 218 5.29 7.10 19.89
CA ALA A 218 4.30 6.67 20.88
C ALA A 218 3.51 7.87 21.41
N ARG A 219 2.17 7.80 21.35
CA ARG A 219 1.29 8.84 21.91
C ARG A 219 0.39 8.29 23.01
N SER A 220 0.00 9.15 23.95
CA SER A 220 -0.89 8.75 25.04
C SER A 220 -2.34 8.68 24.56
N PHE A 221 -3.11 7.71 25.07
CA PHE A 221 -4.55 7.59 24.77
C PHE A 221 -5.38 8.82 25.19
N ARG A 222 -4.86 9.69 26.07
CA ARG A 222 -5.62 10.83 26.63
C ARG A 222 -5.62 12.08 25.76
N GLU A 223 -4.72 12.19 24.79
CA GLU A 223 -4.66 13.35 23.87
C GLU A 223 -5.67 13.24 22.72
N VAL A 224 -6.43 12.14 22.66
CA VAL A 224 -7.29 11.77 21.52
C VAL A 224 -8.63 12.54 21.49
N PHE A 225 -9.03 13.21 22.57
CA PHE A 225 -10.36 13.84 22.70
C PHE A 225 -10.35 15.33 23.06
N SER A 226 -9.22 16.02 22.93
CA SER A 226 -9.08 17.43 23.34
C SER A 226 -8.86 18.42 22.18
N SER A 227 -9.24 18.08 20.95
CA SER A 227 -9.20 19.01 19.81
C SER A 227 -10.45 18.90 18.96
#